data_AF-A0A8D0WG38-F1
#
_entry.id   AF-A0A8D0WG38-F1
#
_cell.length_a   1.000
_cell.length_b   1.000
_cell.length_c   1.000
_cell.angle_alpha   90.00
_cell.angle_beta   90.00
_cell.angle_gamma   90.00
#
_symmetry.space_group_name_H-M   'P 1'
#
loop_
_entity.id
_entity.type
_entity.pdbx_description
1 polymer ?
#
loop_
_entity_poly.entity_id
_entity_poly.type
_entity_poly.pdbx_seq_one_letter_code
_entity_poly.pdbx_strand_id
1 'polypeptide(L)'
;MTPEQSANLLKWAANSFETAMFINYEQVNMDDRFGQIMIENLRRRQCDLAGVETCKSLESQVSGPRPGRPLVPTEEGQPPFPEKRMESLEFLDEMELLEQLMQHYCLCWATKGGSNLGR
;
A
#
# COMPACT_ATOMS: atom_id res chain seq x y z
N MET A 1 11.76 -6.56 6.07
CA MET A 1 12.80 -6.12 5.11
C MET A 1 13.12 -4.67 5.42
N THR A 2 14.39 -4.29 5.51
CA THR A 2 14.78 -2.88 5.73
C THR A 2 14.47 -2.05 4.48
N PRO A 3 14.41 -0.70 4.57
CA PRO A 3 14.21 0.14 3.39
C PRO A 3 15.26 -0.10 2.31
N GLU A 4 16.52 -0.27 2.70
CA GLU A 4 17.62 -0.55 1.77
C GLU A 4 17.40 -1.86 1.00
N GLN A 5 17.03 -2.94 1.69
CA GLN A 5 16.74 -4.22 1.05
C GLN A 5 15.56 -4.10 0.09
N SER A 6 14.51 -3.36 0.47
CA SER A 6 13.35 -3.13 -0.39
C SER A 6 13.69 -2.32 -1.64
N ALA A 7 14.53 -1.29 -1.49
CA ALA A 7 15.03 -0.49 -2.59
C ALA A 7 15.87 -1.33 -3.57
N ASN A 8 16.73 -2.21 -3.05
CA ASN A 8 17.55 -3.09 -3.86
C ASN A 8 16.71 -4.11 -4.64
N LEU A 9 15.66 -4.66 -4.04
CA LEU A 9 14.71 -5.54 -4.74
C LEU A 9 14.01 -4.81 -5.89
N LEU A 10 13.53 -3.60 -5.65
CA LEU A 10 12.86 -2.78 -6.67
C LEU A 10 13.81 -2.39 -7.80
N LYS A 11 15.05 -2.03 -7.47
CA LYS A 11 16.10 -1.76 -8.44
C LYS A 11 16.43 -2.99 -9.28
N TRP A 12 16.53 -4.17 -8.65
CA TRP A 12 16.75 -5.42 -9.37
C TRP A 12 15.59 -5.73 -10.32
N ALA A 13 14.34 -5.61 -9.87
CA ALA A 13 13.16 -5.83 -10.72
C ALA A 13 13.17 -4.85 -11.90
N ALA A 14 13.39 -3.56 -11.64
CA ALA A 14 13.47 -2.55 -12.69
C ALA A 14 14.60 -2.81 -13.69
N ASN A 15 15.73 -3.37 -13.27
CA ASN A 15 16.85 -3.67 -14.17
C ASN A 15 16.70 -5.00 -14.94
N SER A 16 15.90 -5.93 -14.41
CA SER A 16 15.76 -7.28 -14.99
C SER A 16 14.79 -7.30 -16.17
N PHE A 17 13.86 -6.35 -16.25
CA PHE A 17 12.81 -6.32 -17.26
C PHE A 17 12.84 -5.01 -18.06
N GLU A 18 12.72 -5.11 -19.38
CA GLU A 18 12.58 -3.96 -20.26
C GLU A 18 11.18 -3.33 -20.13
N THR A 19 10.14 -4.19 -20.10
CA THR A 19 8.75 -3.81 -19.86
C THR A 19 8.20 -4.58 -18.66
N ALA A 20 7.74 -3.87 -17.62
CA ALA A 20 7.22 -4.46 -16.39
C ALA A 20 6.24 -3.52 -15.66
N MET A 21 5.41 -4.13 -14.81
CA MET A 21 4.58 -3.46 -13.81
C MET A 21 4.91 -4.04 -12.43
N PHE A 22 4.96 -3.18 -11.42
CA PHE A 22 5.14 -3.57 -10.02
C PHE A 22 3.94 -3.07 -9.22
N ILE A 23 3.39 -3.94 -8.37
CA ILE A 23 2.29 -3.60 -7.46
C ILE A 23 2.81 -3.76 -6.03
N ASN A 24 2.56 -2.76 -5.19
CA ASN A 24 2.93 -2.74 -3.79
C ASN A 24 1.69 -2.46 -2.95
N TYR A 25 1.36 -3.36 -2.02
CA TYR A 25 0.30 -3.17 -1.03
C TYR A 25 0.92 -3.28 0.36
N GLU A 26 0.93 -2.18 1.09
CA GLU A 26 1.51 -2.11 2.43
C GLU A 26 0.89 -0.97 3.24
N GLN A 27 1.35 -0.82 4.48
CA GLN A 27 0.90 0.25 5.36
C GLN A 27 1.28 1.65 4.83
N VAL A 28 0.45 2.63 5.17
CA VAL A 28 0.67 4.07 4.94
C VAL A 28 0.17 4.86 6.15
N ASN A 29 0.52 6.15 6.23
CA ASN A 29 0.09 7.05 7.31
C ASN A 29 0.51 6.56 8.72
N MET A 30 1.64 5.85 8.83
CA MET A 30 2.10 5.22 10.07
C MET A 30 2.66 6.19 11.13
N ASP A 31 2.66 7.50 10.86
CA ASP A 31 3.23 8.55 11.74
C ASP A 31 2.18 9.16 12.70
N ASP A 32 0.96 8.63 12.73
CA ASP A 32 -0.10 9.07 13.64
C ASP A 32 -0.28 8.13 14.84
N ARG A 33 -1.23 8.45 15.73
CA ARG A 33 -1.52 7.65 16.94
C ARG A 33 -1.98 6.22 16.61
N PHE A 34 -2.77 6.04 15.56
CA PHE A 34 -3.27 4.72 15.17
C PHE A 34 -2.14 3.87 14.59
N GLY A 35 -1.29 4.45 13.74
CA GLY A 35 -0.05 3.85 13.25
C GLY A 35 0.85 3.36 14.38
N GLN A 36 1.06 4.16 15.43
CA GLN A 36 1.83 3.73 16.60
C GLN A 36 1.20 2.54 17.33
N ILE A 37 -0.13 2.55 17.51
CA ILE A 37 -0.86 1.42 18.11
C ILE A 37 -0.71 0.16 17.24
N MET A 38 -0.78 0.30 15.91
CA MET A 38 -0.58 -0.81 14.97
C MET A 38 0.83 -1.40 15.10
N ILE A 39 1.88 -0.57 15.17
CA ILE A 39 3.27 -1.00 15.36
C ILE A 39 3.42 -1.76 16.68
N GLU A 40 2.88 -1.22 17.77
CA GLU A 40 2.97 -1.86 19.08
C GLU A 40 2.26 -3.22 19.09
N ASN A 41 1.07 -3.30 18.49
CA ASN A 41 0.30 -4.54 18.38
C ASN A 41 1.04 -5.62 17.59
N LEU A 42 1.74 -5.25 16.50
CA LEU A 42 2.55 -6.18 15.73
C LEU A 42 3.79 -6.63 16.51
N ARG A 43 4.47 -5.70 17.20
CA ARG A 43 5.63 -6.02 18.05
C ARG A 43 5.29 -6.99 19.18
N ARG A 44 4.13 -6.82 19.83
CA ARG A 44 3.61 -7.77 20.84
C ARG A 44 3.45 -9.19 20.30
N ARG A 45 3.25 -9.34 18.99
CA ARG A 45 3.18 -10.62 18.26
C ARG A 45 4.52 -11.05 17.66
N GLN A 46 5.63 -10.44 18.08
CA GLN A 46 6.98 -10.70 17.59
C GLN A 46 7.13 -10.43 16.08
N CYS A 47 6.34 -9.51 15.55
CA CYS A 47 6.38 -9.07 14.16
C CYS A 47 6.81 -7.60 14.10
N ASP A 48 8.08 -7.35 13.79
CA ASP A 48 8.60 -5.98 13.67
C ASP A 48 8.59 -5.50 12.21
N LEU A 49 8.12 -4.27 12.01
CA LEU A 49 8.04 -3.64 10.70
C LEU A 49 9.34 -2.87 10.41
N ALA A 50 10.38 -3.60 10.02
CA ALA A 50 11.73 -3.04 9.78
C ALA A 50 11.79 -1.91 8.72
N GLY A 51 10.74 -1.72 7.91
CA GLY A 51 10.65 -0.68 6.88
C GLY A 51 9.59 0.39 7.15
N VAL A 52 8.99 0.43 8.35
CA VAL A 52 7.86 1.32 8.68
C VAL A 52 8.17 2.80 8.50
N GLU A 53 9.45 3.17 8.59
CA GLU A 53 9.92 4.55 8.35
C GLU A 53 9.66 5.06 6.93
N THR A 54 9.44 4.15 5.97
CA THR A 54 9.04 4.49 4.59
C THR A 54 7.52 4.62 4.40
N CYS A 55 6.72 4.23 5.41
CA CYS A 55 5.26 4.19 5.37
C CYS A 55 4.60 5.43 6.00
N LYS A 56 5.25 6.61 5.94
CA LYS A 56 4.77 7.82 6.61
C LYS A 56 3.58 8.47 5.91
N SER A 57 3.55 8.46 4.58
CA SER A 57 2.50 9.07 3.78
C SER A 57 2.45 8.45 2.39
N LEU A 58 1.38 8.72 1.63
CA LEU A 58 1.35 8.36 0.20
C LEU A 58 2.50 9.02 -0.56
N GLU A 59 2.92 10.23 -0.19
CA GLU A 59 4.04 10.90 -0.82
C GLU A 59 5.38 10.17 -0.55
N SER A 60 5.60 9.62 0.65
CA SER A 60 6.81 8.85 0.94
C SER A 60 6.87 7.54 0.15
N GLN A 61 5.71 6.99 -0.23
CA GLN A 61 5.60 5.81 -1.10
C GLN A 61 5.97 6.11 -2.56
N VAL A 62 5.77 7.34 -3.01
CA VAL A 62 6.01 7.80 -4.39
C VAL A 62 7.41 8.38 -4.57
N SER A 63 7.87 9.17 -3.60
CA SER A 63 9.14 9.93 -3.66
C SER A 63 10.36 9.13 -3.19
N GLY A 64 10.14 8.01 -2.51
CA GLY A 64 11.21 7.13 -2.04
C GLY A 64 11.89 6.36 -3.17
N PRO A 65 12.82 5.43 -2.85
CA PRO A 65 13.44 4.53 -3.82
C PRO A 65 12.45 3.50 -4.42
N ARG A 66 11.15 3.66 -4.14
CA ARG A 66 10.08 2.76 -4.57
C ARG A 66 9.40 3.35 -5.80
N PRO A 67 9.18 2.57 -6.86
CA PRO A 67 8.47 3.04 -8.01
C PRO A 67 6.97 2.99 -7.67
N GLY A 68 6.28 4.12 -7.73
CA GLY A 68 4.83 4.09 -7.56
C GLY A 68 4.15 5.41 -7.87
N ARG A 69 3.09 5.38 -8.68
CA ARG A 69 1.96 6.28 -8.49
C ARG A 69 1.04 5.61 -7.47
N PRO A 70 0.51 6.33 -6.47
CA PRO A 70 -0.45 5.73 -5.55
C PRO A 70 -1.76 5.48 -6.30
N LEU A 71 -2.41 4.35 -6.02
CA LEU A 71 -3.83 4.13 -6.34
C LEU A 71 -4.61 4.89 -5.31
N VAL A 72 -4.70 6.20 -5.57
CA VAL A 72 -5.85 6.94 -5.13
C VAL A 72 -7.02 6.30 -5.87
N PRO A 73 -8.02 5.74 -5.19
CA PRO A 73 -9.25 5.34 -5.84
C PRO A 73 -9.83 6.61 -6.49
N THR A 74 -9.53 6.82 -7.77
CA THR A 74 -10.29 7.77 -8.58
C THR A 74 -11.62 7.10 -8.85
N GLU A 75 -12.72 7.73 -8.46
CA GLU A 75 -14.08 7.20 -8.62
C GLU A 75 -14.46 6.88 -10.08
N GLU A 76 -13.63 7.27 -11.04
CA GLU A 76 -13.87 7.05 -12.47
C GLU A 76 -13.55 5.61 -12.90
N GLY A 77 -14.60 4.86 -13.22
CA GLY A 77 -14.51 3.60 -13.96
C GLY A 77 -14.34 2.32 -13.13
N GLN A 78 -14.42 2.41 -11.80
CA GLN A 78 -14.37 1.22 -10.95
C GLN A 78 -15.72 0.48 -11.01
N PRO A 79 -15.74 -0.85 -11.25
CA PRO A 79 -16.98 -1.61 -11.15
C PRO A 79 -17.57 -1.41 -9.76
N PRO A 80 -18.92 -1.35 -9.63
CA PRO A 80 -19.56 -1.13 -8.35
C PRO A 80 -19.04 -2.14 -7.34
N PHE A 81 -18.41 -1.64 -6.26
CA PHE A 81 -17.89 -2.49 -5.22
C PHE A 81 -19.08 -3.23 -4.57
N PRO A 82 -19.01 -4.55 -4.35
CA PRO A 82 -20.15 -5.33 -3.89
C PRO A 82 -20.36 -5.16 -2.37
N GLU A 83 -20.49 -3.92 -1.90
CA GLU A 83 -20.64 -3.52 -0.49
C GLU A 83 -21.73 -4.33 0.21
N LYS A 84 -22.95 -4.30 -0.34
CA LYS A 84 -24.11 -5.04 0.21
C LYS A 84 -23.88 -6.54 0.34
N ARG A 85 -23.11 -7.13 -0.57
CA ARG A 85 -22.77 -8.55 -0.50
C ARG A 85 -21.82 -8.80 0.66
N MET A 86 -20.82 -7.94 0.85
CA MET A 86 -19.83 -8.05 1.92
C MET A 86 -20.46 -7.80 3.30
N GLU A 87 -21.24 -6.73 3.43
CA GLU A 87 -21.98 -6.39 4.67
C GLU A 87 -22.99 -7.47 5.08
N SER A 88 -23.49 -8.28 4.12
CA SER A 88 -24.39 -9.39 4.43
C SER A 88 -23.70 -10.61 5.05
N LEU A 89 -22.36 -10.70 4.99
CA LEU A 89 -21.59 -11.84 5.53
C LEU A 89 -21.35 -11.72 7.03
N GLU A 90 -21.10 -10.51 7.51
CA GLU A 90 -20.78 -10.23 8.91
C GLU A 90 -21.32 -8.85 9.27
N PHE A 91 -22.01 -8.77 10.42
CA PHE A 91 -22.48 -7.50 10.94
C PHE A 91 -21.30 -6.72 11.51
N LEU A 92 -21.15 -5.47 11.06
CA LEU A 92 -20.11 -4.54 11.51
C LEU A 92 -20.80 -3.27 12.00
N ASP A 93 -20.74 -3.03 13.31
CA ASP A 93 -21.30 -1.85 13.97
C ASP A 93 -20.32 -0.67 14.01
N GLU A 94 -19.03 -0.93 14.14
CA GLU A 94 -17.98 0.09 14.23
C GLU A 94 -17.35 0.40 12.86
N MET A 95 -18.10 1.10 12.01
CA MET A 95 -17.64 1.47 10.66
C MET A 95 -16.43 2.41 10.68
N GLU A 96 -16.34 3.28 11.69
CA GLU A 96 -15.22 4.21 11.82
C GLU A 96 -13.89 3.49 12.05
N LEU A 97 -13.89 2.32 12.71
CA LEU A 97 -12.66 1.52 12.90
C LEU A 97 -12.21 0.89 11.59
N LEU A 98 -13.14 0.40 10.77
CA LEU A 98 -12.79 -0.10 9.45
C LEU A 98 -12.23 1.02 8.58
N GLU A 99 -12.87 2.19 8.58
CA GLU A 99 -12.38 3.35 7.83
C GLU A 99 -10.97 3.75 8.29
N GLN A 100 -10.76 3.86 9.61
CA GLN A 100 -9.45 4.18 10.17
C GLN A 100 -8.40 3.12 9.79
N LEU A 101 -8.76 1.83 9.81
CA LEU A 101 -7.88 0.76 9.37
C LEU A 101 -7.54 0.88 7.88
N MET A 102 -8.54 1.14 7.02
CA MET A 102 -8.34 1.26 5.56
C MET A 102 -7.49 2.48 5.20
N GLN A 103 -7.61 3.59 5.94
CA GLN A 103 -6.76 4.78 5.77
C GLN A 103 -5.27 4.54 6.08
N HIS A 104 -4.95 3.41 6.72
CA HIS A 104 -3.57 3.01 7.06
C HIS A 104 -2.99 1.97 6.11
N TYR A 105 -3.64 1.69 4.99
CA TYR A 105 -3.11 0.86 3.91
C TYR A 105 -3.19 1.59 2.57
N CYS A 106 -2.22 1.34 1.70
CA CYS A 106 -2.24 1.84 0.34
C CYS A 106 -1.98 0.74 -0.67
N LEU A 107 -2.56 0.89 -1.85
CA LEU A 107 -2.19 0.15 -3.05
C LEU A 107 -1.43 1.10 -3.97
N CYS A 108 -0.20 0.76 -4.32
CA CYS A 108 0.66 1.53 -5.21
C CYS A 108 1.04 0.68 -6.42
N TRP A 109 1.22 1.30 -7.59
CA TRP A 109 1.78 0.61 -8.73
C TRP A 109 2.71 1.49 -9.55
N ALA A 110 3.65 0.85 -10.23
CA ALA A 110 4.51 1.51 -11.20
C ALA A 110 4.72 0.66 -12.43
N THR A 111 5.04 1.33 -13.52
CA THR A 111 5.34 0.71 -14.80
C THR A 111 6.70 1.20 -15.30
N LYS A 112 7.41 0.32 -16.00
CA LYS A 112 8.63 0.62 -16.77
C LYS A 112 8.44 0.01 -18.14
N GLY A 113 8.73 0.76 -19.20
CA GLY A 113 8.45 0.30 -20.57
C GLY A 113 6.93 0.13 -20.80
N GLY A 114 6.53 -0.19 -22.03
CA GLY A 114 5.11 -0.42 -22.33
C GLY A 114 4.29 0.84 -22.62
N SER A 115 4.90 1.96 -23.03
CA SER A 115 4.17 3.11 -23.60
C SER A 115 3.27 2.74 -24.81
N ASN A 116 3.54 1.58 -25.42
CA ASN A 116 2.81 1.02 -26.54
C ASN A 116 1.79 -0.07 -26.11
N LEU A 117 1.66 -0.37 -24.82
CA LEU A 117 0.75 -1.36 -24.26
C LEU A 117 -0.35 -0.64 -23.47
N GLY A 118 -1.63 -0.96 -23.74
CA GLY A 118 -2.77 -0.38 -23.02
C GLY A 118 -3.43 0.83 -23.68
N ARG A 119 -3.53 0.85 -25.02
CA ARG A 119 -4.62 1.59 -25.69
C ARG A 119 -5.93 0.85 -25.52
#